data_AF-A0A2D8LNF7-F1
#
_entry.id   AF-A0A2D8LNF7-F1
#
_cell.length_a   1.000
_cell.length_b   1.000
_cell.length_c   1.000
_cell.angle_alpha   90.00
_cell.angle_beta   90.00
_cell.angle_gamma   90.00
#
_symmetry.space_group_name_H-M   'P 1'
#
loop_
_entity.id
_entity.type
_entity.pdbx_description
1 polymer ?
#
loop_
_entity_poly.entity_id
_entity_poly.type
_entity_poly.pdbx_seq_one_letter_code
_entity_poly.pdbx_strand_id
1 'polypeptide(L)'
;MKHFQKIALSIIFLGCFFSGLAQTVEKKWSVTSIENTTGQSVYPISEEDYFLLKDGTFTYNITAIDSLKSSGDYMLQNDLLVLFHDSPKDSIRRFRITQKTDSTLVFTENDITYSFIDTEKTKLAAVDEVPITAGTNDVIPSQGFSVNSLWRGVLGMFTLLLIAFLFSANRKAINWRTVGLGLAFQIVIAIGVLKVPFIQNIFDFVGKIFVKILEFTQAGSKFLFEGLVVDMDTFGFIFAFQVLPTIIFFSALTSVLFYLGVIQKVVKAFGWLLSKLLKISGAESLSVAGNIFLGQTEAPLLIKAYLEKMNKSEMLLVMIGGMATVAGAVLAAYIGFLGGDDPALRLVFAKHLLAASVMAAPGAIVISKILYPQTEEINTDVHVSSEKIGSNLLDAIANGTTEGLKLAVNVGAMLLVFVAFIALFNGILGWIGDVTSFNDWMAANSSYPELSLEAILGTVFAPLMWLIGVAEEDMMMMGQLLGIKLAASEFVGYIQLAELKNTSNAMHLTYEKSIIMATYMLCGFANFASIGIQIGGIGSLAPGQRKILSKFGMRALLGGTIASLISAAIAGMIIG
;
A
#
# COMPACT_ATOMS: atom_id res chain seq x y z
N MET A 1 21.37 -5.86 -36.24
CA MET A 1 20.08 -5.15 -36.03
C MET A 1 18.93 -5.65 -36.90
N LYS A 2 19.05 -5.85 -38.22
CA LYS A 2 17.92 -6.28 -39.08
C LYS A 2 17.44 -7.74 -38.90
N HIS A 3 18.28 -8.65 -38.39
CA HIS A 3 17.86 -10.03 -38.08
C HIS A 3 17.12 -10.16 -36.73
N PHE A 4 17.41 -9.28 -35.77
CA PHE A 4 16.77 -9.28 -34.45
C PHE A 4 15.32 -8.77 -34.50
N GLN A 5 15.04 -7.80 -35.37
CA GLN A 5 13.67 -7.32 -35.63
C GLN A 5 12.78 -8.36 -36.31
N LYS A 6 13.33 -9.21 -37.19
CA LYS A 6 12.54 -10.26 -37.86
C LYS A 6 12.21 -11.42 -36.92
N ILE A 7 13.11 -11.77 -35.99
CA ILE A 7 12.86 -12.79 -34.97
C ILE A 7 11.85 -12.27 -33.94
N ALA A 8 11.94 -11.00 -33.52
CA ALA A 8 10.96 -10.38 -32.64
C ALA A 8 9.56 -10.31 -33.27
N LEU A 9 9.44 -9.98 -34.57
CA LEU A 9 8.15 -9.97 -35.27
C LEU A 9 7.55 -11.38 -35.46
N SER A 10 8.39 -12.38 -35.71
CA SER A 10 7.93 -13.78 -35.83
C SER A 10 7.47 -14.37 -34.50
N ILE A 11 8.05 -13.95 -33.37
CA ILE A 11 7.65 -14.40 -32.02
C ILE A 11 6.34 -13.72 -31.58
N ILE A 12 6.15 -12.44 -31.94
CA ILE A 12 4.87 -11.73 -31.71
C ILE A 12 3.73 -12.39 -32.49
N PHE A 13 3.99 -12.95 -33.68
CA PHE A 13 2.97 -13.62 -34.49
C PHE A 13 2.68 -15.07 -34.05
N LEU A 14 3.65 -15.74 -33.39
CA LEU A 14 3.47 -17.11 -32.87
C LEU A 14 2.79 -17.15 -31.49
N GLY A 15 2.84 -16.05 -30.73
CA GLY A 15 2.17 -15.90 -29.44
C GLY A 15 0.64 -15.82 -29.50
N CYS A 16 0.04 -15.76 -30.70
CA CYS A 16 -1.41 -15.68 -30.88
C CYS A 16 -2.13 -17.04 -30.99
N PHE A 17 -1.45 -18.18 -30.81
CA PHE A 17 -2.05 -19.50 -31.12
C PHE A 17 -2.09 -20.54 -29.99
N PHE A 18 -1.86 -20.16 -28.73
CA PHE A 18 -2.08 -21.07 -27.59
C PHE A 18 -2.96 -20.44 -26.52
N SER A 19 -4.25 -20.32 -26.82
CA SER A 19 -5.31 -20.22 -25.82
C SER A 19 -5.74 -21.64 -25.43
N GLY A 20 -5.17 -22.16 -24.35
CA GLY A 20 -5.46 -23.52 -23.89
C GLY A 20 -5.13 -23.69 -22.41
N LEU A 21 -5.99 -23.12 -21.56
CA LEU A 21 -6.39 -23.57 -20.21
C LEU A 21 -7.12 -22.40 -19.51
N ALA A 22 -8.18 -21.90 -20.13
CA ALA A 22 -9.14 -21.07 -19.44
C ALA A 22 -10.10 -22.00 -18.67
N GLN A 23 -10.32 -21.76 -17.39
CA GLN A 23 -11.38 -22.44 -16.63
C GLN A 23 -12.73 -22.09 -17.28
N THR A 24 -13.31 -23.03 -18.02
CA THR A 24 -14.57 -22.80 -18.73
C THR A 24 -15.76 -23.13 -17.81
N VAL A 25 -16.80 -22.31 -17.89
CA VAL A 25 -18.11 -22.66 -17.29
C VAL A 25 -18.90 -23.64 -18.18
N GLU A 26 -18.40 -23.92 -19.38
CA GLU A 26 -19.03 -24.77 -20.39
C GLU A 26 -18.91 -26.25 -20.02
N LYS A 27 -19.93 -26.75 -19.33
CA LYS A 27 -20.13 -28.16 -19.00
C LYS A 27 -21.57 -28.38 -18.54
N LYS A 28 -21.92 -29.63 -18.25
CA LYS A 28 -23.18 -30.00 -17.59
C LYS A 28 -22.97 -29.97 -16.08
N TRP A 29 -23.67 -29.07 -15.40
CA TRP A 29 -23.66 -28.94 -13.95
C TRP A 29 -24.89 -29.61 -13.35
N SER A 30 -24.72 -30.28 -12.20
CA SER A 30 -25.85 -30.80 -11.42
C SER A 30 -26.22 -29.83 -10.31
N VAL A 31 -27.51 -29.58 -10.12
CA VAL A 31 -28.00 -28.65 -9.10
C VAL A 31 -27.87 -29.31 -7.73
N THR A 32 -27.31 -28.59 -6.75
CA THR A 32 -27.06 -29.14 -5.40
C THR A 32 -27.86 -28.43 -4.33
N SER A 33 -27.99 -27.11 -4.39
CA SER A 33 -28.87 -26.34 -3.53
C SER A 33 -29.42 -25.09 -4.22
N ILE A 34 -30.63 -24.69 -3.82
CA ILE A 34 -31.26 -23.42 -4.16
C ILE A 34 -31.79 -22.85 -2.84
N GLU A 35 -31.08 -21.87 -2.29
CA GLU A 35 -31.28 -21.38 -0.92
C GLU A 35 -31.50 -19.87 -0.89
N ASN A 36 -32.30 -19.41 0.07
CA ASN A 36 -32.42 -17.98 0.37
C ASN A 36 -31.26 -17.51 1.26
N THR A 37 -31.20 -16.20 1.55
CA THR A 37 -30.21 -15.59 2.46
C THR A 37 -30.19 -16.14 3.89
N THR A 38 -31.18 -16.96 4.28
CA THR A 38 -31.24 -17.63 5.60
C THR A 38 -30.83 -19.11 5.55
N GLY A 39 -30.36 -19.61 4.40
CA GLY A 39 -29.95 -21.01 4.21
C GLY A 39 -31.11 -21.99 4.13
N GLN A 40 -32.34 -21.50 3.94
CA GLN A 40 -33.52 -22.36 3.75
C GLN A 40 -33.69 -22.68 2.27
N SER A 41 -33.87 -23.97 1.97
CA SER A 41 -34.15 -24.46 0.62
C SER A 41 -35.46 -23.86 0.11
N VAL A 42 -35.37 -23.16 -1.02
CA VAL A 42 -36.50 -22.48 -1.67
C VAL A 42 -37.28 -23.46 -2.56
N TYR A 43 -36.59 -24.47 -3.12
CA TYR A 43 -37.17 -25.50 -3.97
C TYR A 43 -36.55 -26.87 -3.67
N PRO A 44 -37.35 -27.96 -3.67
CA PRO A 44 -36.79 -29.31 -3.58
C PRO A 44 -36.01 -29.64 -4.86
N ILE A 45 -34.90 -30.38 -4.73
CA ILE A 45 -34.00 -30.71 -5.85
C ILE A 45 -34.07 -32.21 -6.12
N SER A 46 -34.10 -32.59 -7.39
CA SER A 46 -34.00 -33.97 -7.86
C SER A 46 -32.61 -34.26 -8.41
N GLU A 47 -32.17 -35.51 -8.37
CA GLU A 47 -30.91 -35.96 -9.02
C GLU A 47 -30.92 -35.76 -10.54
N GLU A 48 -32.09 -35.51 -11.13
CA GLU A 48 -32.26 -35.23 -12.57
C GLU A 48 -32.14 -33.73 -12.93
N ASP A 49 -31.98 -32.85 -11.93
CA ASP A 49 -31.91 -31.41 -12.14
C ASP A 49 -30.50 -31.00 -12.61
N TYR A 50 -30.44 -30.28 -13.74
CA TYR A 50 -29.18 -29.89 -14.35
C TYR A 50 -29.21 -28.50 -14.97
N PHE A 51 -28.01 -27.93 -15.10
CA PHE A 51 -27.73 -26.69 -15.80
C PHE A 51 -26.59 -26.91 -16.79
N LEU A 52 -26.88 -26.84 -18.08
CA LEU A 52 -25.92 -27.07 -19.17
C LEU A 52 -25.55 -25.75 -19.82
N LEU A 53 -24.25 -25.46 -19.91
CA LEU A 53 -23.68 -24.36 -20.69
C LEU A 53 -22.79 -24.94 -21.78
N LYS A 54 -23.01 -24.57 -23.03
CA LYS A 54 -22.18 -25.03 -24.15
C LYS A 54 -22.29 -24.09 -25.35
N ASP A 55 -21.14 -23.71 -25.92
CA ASP A 55 -21.05 -22.96 -27.18
C ASP A 55 -21.93 -21.69 -27.20
N GLY A 56 -22.02 -20.95 -26.09
CA GLY A 56 -22.85 -19.74 -25.97
C GLY A 56 -24.35 -19.98 -25.77
N THR A 57 -24.79 -21.23 -25.64
CA THR A 57 -26.18 -21.61 -25.35
C THR A 57 -26.32 -22.25 -23.98
N PHE A 58 -27.46 -22.06 -23.32
CA PHE A 58 -27.78 -22.69 -22.05
C PHE A 58 -29.02 -23.58 -22.17
N THR A 59 -29.10 -24.59 -21.31
CA THR A 59 -30.31 -25.38 -21.08
C THR A 59 -30.37 -25.79 -19.63
N TYR A 60 -31.49 -25.56 -18.95
CA TYR A 60 -31.67 -26.06 -17.59
C TYR A 60 -33.02 -26.76 -17.42
N ASN A 61 -33.03 -27.68 -16.46
CA ASN A 61 -34.22 -28.44 -16.09
C ASN A 61 -34.28 -28.52 -14.56
N ILE A 62 -35.37 -28.04 -13.98
CA ILE A 62 -35.68 -28.18 -12.54
C ILE A 62 -37.03 -28.88 -12.41
N THR A 63 -36.99 -30.12 -11.97
CA THR A 63 -38.12 -31.05 -11.95
C THR A 63 -39.20 -30.62 -10.97
N ALA A 64 -38.80 -30.00 -9.86
CA ALA A 64 -39.70 -29.54 -8.79
C ALA A 64 -40.58 -28.34 -9.13
N ILE A 65 -40.25 -27.58 -10.17
CA ILE A 65 -41.01 -26.40 -10.61
C ILE A 65 -41.72 -26.76 -11.91
N ASP A 66 -42.78 -27.57 -11.83
CA ASP A 66 -43.66 -27.89 -12.98
C ASP A 66 -42.90 -28.30 -14.27
N SER A 67 -41.77 -29.01 -14.11
CA SER A 67 -40.83 -29.34 -15.20
C SER A 67 -40.37 -28.12 -16.01
N LEU A 68 -39.92 -27.07 -15.32
CA LEU A 68 -39.40 -25.84 -15.92
C LEU A 68 -38.14 -26.16 -16.73
N LYS A 69 -38.35 -26.36 -18.03
CA LYS A 69 -37.30 -26.46 -19.04
C LYS A 69 -37.16 -25.11 -19.71
N SER A 70 -35.95 -24.58 -19.70
CA SER A 70 -35.65 -23.35 -20.41
C SER A 70 -34.33 -23.46 -21.15
N SER A 71 -34.30 -22.83 -22.32
CA SER A 71 -33.15 -22.75 -23.21
C SER A 71 -33.00 -21.34 -23.76
N GLY A 72 -31.82 -21.05 -24.28
CA GLY A 72 -31.55 -19.86 -25.06
C GLY A 72 -30.06 -19.55 -25.07
N ASP A 73 -29.72 -18.30 -25.35
CA ASP A 73 -28.34 -17.84 -25.41
C ASP A 73 -27.86 -17.33 -24.05
N TYR A 74 -26.57 -17.43 -23.77
CA TYR A 74 -25.98 -16.77 -22.61
C TYR A 74 -24.78 -15.90 -23.00
N MET A 75 -24.58 -14.85 -22.20
CA MET A 75 -23.39 -14.02 -22.25
C MET A 75 -22.71 -14.07 -20.89
N LEU A 76 -21.42 -14.42 -20.90
CA LEU A 76 -20.57 -14.38 -19.71
C LEU A 76 -19.53 -13.28 -19.88
N GLN A 77 -19.50 -12.34 -18.95
CA GLN A 77 -18.48 -11.30 -18.89
C GLN A 77 -18.03 -11.14 -17.44
N ASN A 78 -16.77 -11.50 -17.17
CA ASN A 78 -16.22 -11.62 -15.80
C ASN A 78 -17.12 -12.54 -14.95
N ASP A 79 -17.71 -12.00 -13.88
CA ASP A 79 -18.60 -12.72 -12.96
C ASP A 79 -20.08 -12.50 -13.26
N LEU A 80 -20.44 -11.84 -14.36
CA LEU A 80 -21.83 -11.62 -14.76
C LEU A 80 -22.25 -12.65 -15.82
N LEU A 81 -23.22 -13.49 -15.47
CA LEU A 81 -23.89 -14.42 -16.39
C LEU A 81 -25.28 -13.87 -16.74
N VAL A 82 -25.51 -13.60 -18.02
CA VAL A 82 -26.80 -13.13 -18.53
C VAL A 82 -27.42 -14.22 -19.39
N LEU A 83 -28.65 -14.63 -19.08
CA LEU A 83 -29.40 -15.63 -19.83
C LEU A 83 -30.51 -14.94 -20.65
N PHE A 84 -30.51 -15.17 -21.96
CA PHE A 84 -31.53 -14.73 -22.91
C PHE A 84 -32.44 -15.92 -23.23
N HIS A 85 -33.65 -15.93 -22.71
CA HIS A 85 -34.53 -17.09 -22.83
C HIS A 85 -35.26 -17.14 -24.19
N ASP A 86 -35.33 -18.32 -24.81
CA ASP A 86 -36.10 -18.53 -26.05
C ASP A 86 -37.62 -18.48 -25.80
N SER A 87 -38.04 -18.85 -24.60
CA SER A 87 -39.44 -18.83 -24.17
C SER A 87 -39.55 -18.62 -22.65
N PRO A 88 -40.22 -17.53 -22.19
CA PRO A 88 -40.74 -16.43 -23.00
C PRO A 88 -39.60 -15.55 -23.57
N LYS A 89 -39.73 -15.14 -24.84
CA LYS A 89 -38.70 -14.40 -25.61
C LYS A 89 -38.23 -13.06 -25.00
N ASP A 90 -39.03 -12.50 -24.09
CA ASP A 90 -38.76 -11.20 -23.45
C ASP A 90 -38.12 -11.35 -22.05
N SER A 91 -37.74 -12.56 -21.64
CA SER A 91 -37.11 -12.81 -20.33
C SER A 91 -35.59 -12.78 -20.42
N ILE A 92 -34.99 -11.80 -19.74
CA ILE A 92 -33.54 -11.72 -19.51
C ILE A 92 -33.29 -11.90 -18.02
N ARG A 93 -32.52 -12.91 -17.64
CA ARG A 93 -32.09 -13.13 -16.24
C ARG A 93 -30.61 -12.82 -16.08
N ARG A 94 -30.23 -12.26 -14.93
CA ARG A 94 -28.86 -11.82 -14.63
C ARG A 94 -28.41 -12.45 -13.33
N PHE A 95 -27.30 -13.17 -13.39
CA PHE A 95 -26.72 -13.85 -12.24
C PHE A 95 -25.31 -13.32 -12.00
N ARG A 96 -24.96 -13.14 -10.73
CA ARG A 96 -23.59 -12.88 -10.31
C ARG A 96 -22.96 -14.18 -9.85
N ILE A 97 -21.86 -14.59 -10.48
CA ILE A 97 -21.07 -15.74 -10.07
C ILE A 97 -20.31 -15.34 -8.79
N THR A 98 -20.51 -16.08 -7.72
CA THR A 98 -19.88 -15.84 -6.41
C THR A 98 -18.76 -16.84 -6.13
N GLN A 99 -18.80 -18.02 -6.77
CA GLN A 99 -17.75 -19.01 -6.69
C GLN A 99 -17.64 -19.77 -8.03
N LYS A 100 -16.43 -19.87 -8.56
CA LYS A 100 -16.14 -20.65 -9.76
C LYS A 100 -14.85 -21.44 -9.57
N THR A 101 -14.96 -22.75 -9.64
CA THR A 101 -13.83 -23.68 -9.63
C THR A 101 -14.04 -24.73 -10.72
N ASP A 102 -13.07 -25.64 -10.85
CA ASP A 102 -13.16 -26.76 -11.77
C ASP A 102 -14.31 -27.73 -11.48
N SER A 103 -14.80 -27.79 -10.24
CA SER A 103 -15.81 -28.75 -9.78
C SER A 103 -17.07 -28.10 -9.20
N THR A 104 -17.02 -26.80 -8.86
CA THR A 104 -18.11 -26.07 -8.20
C THR A 104 -18.41 -24.76 -8.93
N LEU A 105 -19.69 -24.48 -9.13
CA LEU A 105 -20.19 -23.20 -9.63
C LEU A 105 -21.27 -22.70 -8.68
N VAL A 106 -21.19 -21.45 -8.25
CA VAL A 106 -22.21 -20.81 -7.42
C VAL A 106 -22.54 -19.45 -8.02
N PHE A 107 -23.84 -19.16 -8.17
CA PHE A 107 -24.29 -17.85 -8.59
C PHE A 107 -25.52 -17.39 -7.82
N THR A 108 -25.72 -16.08 -7.78
CA THR A 108 -26.78 -15.42 -7.01
C THR A 108 -27.66 -14.53 -7.87
N GLU A 109 -28.97 -14.52 -7.60
CA GLU A 109 -29.96 -13.59 -8.16
C GLU A 109 -31.01 -13.26 -7.09
N ASN A 110 -31.33 -11.98 -6.87
CA ASN A 110 -32.40 -11.51 -5.99
C ASN A 110 -32.45 -12.24 -4.62
N ASP A 111 -31.30 -12.28 -3.91
CA ASP A 111 -31.16 -12.92 -2.58
C ASP A 111 -31.34 -14.46 -2.56
N ILE A 112 -31.29 -15.11 -3.74
CA ILE A 112 -31.29 -16.57 -3.90
C ILE A 112 -29.91 -17.03 -4.39
N THR A 113 -29.35 -18.02 -3.73
CA THR A 113 -28.07 -18.67 -4.08
C THR A 113 -28.34 -20.01 -4.76
N TYR A 114 -27.73 -20.22 -5.92
CA TYR A 114 -27.78 -21.45 -6.69
C TYR A 114 -26.40 -22.10 -6.70
N SER A 115 -26.29 -23.31 -6.18
CA SER A 115 -25.04 -24.06 -6.11
C SER A 115 -25.07 -25.28 -7.01
N PHE A 116 -23.96 -25.50 -7.72
CA PHE A 116 -23.83 -26.59 -8.69
C PHE A 116 -22.49 -27.32 -8.57
N ILE A 117 -22.50 -28.63 -8.83
CA ILE A 117 -21.31 -29.48 -8.84
C ILE A 117 -21.20 -30.25 -10.17
N ASP A 118 -19.96 -30.48 -10.60
CA ASP A 118 -19.62 -31.39 -11.70
C ASP A 118 -19.57 -32.85 -11.22
N THR A 119 -20.57 -33.64 -11.62
CA THR A 119 -20.78 -35.03 -11.18
C THR A 119 -19.76 -36.03 -11.74
N GLU A 120 -19.05 -35.69 -12.83
CA GLU A 120 -18.04 -36.60 -13.41
C GLU A 120 -16.72 -36.54 -12.64
N LYS A 121 -16.35 -35.38 -12.09
CA LYS A 121 -15.13 -35.22 -11.26
C LYS A 121 -15.34 -35.64 -9.79
N THR A 122 -16.56 -35.57 -9.25
CA THR A 122 -16.82 -35.96 -7.84
C THR A 122 -16.65 -37.46 -7.58
N LYS A 123 -16.82 -38.33 -8.60
CA LYS A 123 -16.55 -39.78 -8.47
C LYS A 123 -15.06 -40.12 -8.42
N LEU A 124 -14.18 -39.26 -8.90
CA LEU A 124 -12.72 -39.43 -8.88
C LEU A 124 -12.07 -38.82 -7.61
N ALA A 125 -12.74 -37.89 -6.93
CA ALA A 125 -12.23 -37.19 -5.74
C ALA A 125 -12.47 -37.94 -4.41
N ALA A 126 -13.24 -39.04 -4.41
CA ALA A 126 -13.69 -39.71 -3.19
C ALA A 126 -12.64 -40.59 -2.46
N VAL A 127 -11.34 -40.46 -2.75
CA VAL A 127 -10.28 -41.27 -2.10
C VAL A 127 -9.26 -40.46 -1.29
N ASP A 128 -9.11 -39.15 -1.46
CA ASP A 128 -8.10 -38.38 -0.71
C ASP A 128 -8.60 -36.99 -0.28
N GLU A 129 -9.62 -36.93 0.58
CA GLU A 129 -9.91 -35.73 1.36
C GLU A 129 -9.72 -36.03 2.86
N VAL A 130 -8.52 -35.70 3.36
CA VAL A 130 -8.33 -35.39 4.78
C VAL A 130 -9.18 -34.17 5.08
N PRO A 131 -10.08 -34.19 6.08
CA PRO A 131 -11.00 -33.09 6.31
C PRO A 131 -10.22 -31.82 6.64
N ILE A 132 -10.32 -30.82 5.76
CA ILE A 132 -9.95 -29.44 6.09
C ILE A 132 -10.98 -29.00 7.14
N THR A 133 -10.58 -29.06 8.40
CA THR A 133 -11.25 -28.31 9.47
C THR A 133 -11.37 -26.86 9.02
N ALA A 134 -12.59 -26.34 8.97
CA ALA A 134 -12.89 -24.94 8.78
C ALA A 134 -12.16 -24.12 9.86
N GLY A 135 -10.93 -23.71 9.56
CA GLY A 135 -10.25 -22.62 10.25
C GLY A 135 -10.88 -21.33 9.78
N THR A 136 -11.32 -20.49 10.70
CA THR A 136 -11.76 -19.13 10.44
C THR A 136 -10.70 -18.38 9.62
N ASN A 137 -10.99 -18.02 8.37
CA ASN A 137 -10.15 -17.15 7.51
C ASN A 137 -10.09 -15.69 8.02
N ASP A 138 -10.21 -15.49 9.33
CA ASP A 138 -10.21 -14.18 9.96
C ASP A 138 -8.80 -13.79 10.37
N VAL A 139 -8.45 -12.53 10.12
CA VAL A 139 -7.18 -11.94 10.57
C VAL A 139 -7.08 -12.04 12.09
N ILE A 140 -5.97 -12.58 12.58
CA ILE A 140 -5.71 -12.72 14.02
C ILE A 140 -5.55 -11.33 14.63
N PRO A 141 -6.40 -10.95 15.61
CA PRO A 141 -6.35 -9.62 16.20
C PRO A 141 -5.08 -9.41 17.03
N SER A 142 -4.65 -8.15 17.12
CA SER A 142 -3.53 -7.74 17.97
C SER A 142 -3.78 -8.09 19.43
N GLN A 143 -2.89 -8.87 20.05
CA GLN A 143 -3.03 -9.36 21.43
C GLN A 143 -2.50 -8.36 22.46
N GLY A 144 -1.77 -7.33 22.01
CA GLY A 144 -1.26 -6.27 22.85
C GLY A 144 0.13 -6.59 23.42
N PHE A 145 0.56 -5.78 24.37
CA PHE A 145 1.94 -5.84 24.83
C PHE A 145 2.22 -7.15 25.59
N SER A 146 3.28 -7.85 25.20
CA SER A 146 3.79 -9.05 25.88
C SER A 146 5.30 -9.00 26.04
N VAL A 147 5.86 -9.85 26.90
CA VAL A 147 7.32 -9.99 27.02
C VAL A 147 7.93 -10.47 25.69
N ASN A 148 7.19 -11.30 24.94
CA ASN A 148 7.59 -11.76 23.61
C ASN A 148 7.67 -10.59 22.62
N SER A 149 6.60 -9.78 22.53
CA SER A 149 6.60 -8.61 21.64
C SER A 149 7.68 -7.60 22.02
N LEU A 150 7.96 -7.42 23.33
CA LEU A 150 9.02 -6.55 23.83
C LEU A 150 10.40 -6.98 23.31
N TRP A 151 10.84 -8.21 23.57
CA TRP A 151 12.20 -8.61 23.20
C TRP A 151 12.38 -8.64 21.68
N ARG A 152 11.34 -9.04 20.92
CA ARG A 152 11.37 -9.00 19.44
C ARG A 152 11.49 -7.57 18.92
N GLY A 153 10.74 -6.63 19.50
CA GLY A 153 10.85 -5.21 19.16
C GLY A 153 12.24 -4.63 19.47
N VAL A 154 12.80 -4.98 20.62
CA VAL A 154 14.17 -4.57 21.02
C VAL A 154 15.22 -5.18 20.09
N LEU A 155 15.10 -6.45 19.72
CA LEU A 155 15.97 -7.10 18.74
C LEU A 155 15.89 -6.38 17.39
N GLY A 156 14.68 -6.03 16.95
CA GLY A 156 14.45 -5.28 15.72
C GLY A 156 15.15 -3.93 15.72
N MET A 157 14.91 -3.12 16.75
CA MET A 157 15.58 -1.83 16.92
C MET A 157 17.10 -1.99 16.97
N PHE A 158 17.61 -2.96 17.72
CA PHE A 158 19.06 -3.22 17.80
C PHE A 158 19.65 -3.59 16.45
N THR A 159 18.99 -4.48 15.70
CA THR A 159 19.41 -4.91 14.36
C THR A 159 19.48 -3.72 13.40
N LEU A 160 18.45 -2.88 13.40
CA LEU A 160 18.36 -1.69 12.56
C LEU A 160 19.43 -0.64 12.90
N LEU A 161 19.69 -0.42 14.19
CA LEU A 161 20.77 0.46 14.65
C LEU A 161 22.15 -0.13 14.31
N LEU A 162 22.31 -1.45 14.40
CA LEU A 162 23.54 -2.13 14.00
C LEU A 162 23.81 -1.96 12.50
N ILE A 163 22.79 -2.12 11.65
CA ILE A 163 22.91 -1.86 10.22
C ILE A 163 23.36 -0.41 10.00
N ALA A 164 22.69 0.58 10.61
CA ALA A 164 23.10 1.98 10.49
C ALA A 164 24.54 2.22 10.97
N PHE A 165 24.94 1.58 12.08
CA PHE A 165 26.29 1.67 12.63
C PHE A 165 27.36 1.07 11.69
N LEU A 166 27.06 -0.05 11.03
CA LEU A 166 27.96 -0.67 10.06
C LEU A 166 28.23 0.25 8.86
N PHE A 167 27.22 0.98 8.39
CA PHE A 167 27.31 1.94 7.28
C PHE A 167 27.72 3.38 7.69
N SER A 168 28.02 3.60 8.98
CA SER A 168 28.43 4.89 9.52
C SER A 168 29.75 5.39 8.91
N ALA A 169 29.82 6.68 8.60
CA ALA A 169 31.03 7.33 8.11
C ALA A 169 32.11 7.50 9.20
N ASN A 170 31.72 7.60 10.48
CA ASN A 170 32.66 7.75 11.60
C ASN A 170 32.05 7.21 12.90
N ARG A 171 32.23 5.91 13.14
CA ARG A 171 31.66 5.20 14.30
C ARG A 171 32.05 5.78 15.68
N LYS A 172 33.21 6.43 15.77
CA LYS A 172 33.72 7.01 17.02
C LYS A 172 33.08 8.36 17.36
N ALA A 173 32.54 9.07 16.36
CA ALA A 173 31.93 10.38 16.54
C ALA A 173 30.42 10.33 16.82
N ILE A 174 29.82 9.12 16.90
CA ILE A 174 28.39 8.96 17.17
C ILE A 174 28.06 9.49 18.57
N ASN A 175 27.17 10.47 18.64
CA ASN A 175 26.65 10.97 19.90
C ASN A 175 25.50 10.08 20.40
N TRP A 176 25.85 9.09 21.22
CA TRP A 176 24.89 8.13 21.78
C TRP A 176 23.83 8.76 22.68
N ARG A 177 24.08 9.95 23.23
CA ARG A 177 23.05 10.69 23.98
C ARG A 177 21.94 11.18 23.05
N THR A 178 22.28 11.73 21.88
CA THR A 178 21.28 12.14 20.88
C THR A 178 20.52 10.95 20.33
N VAL A 179 21.21 9.84 20.06
CA VAL A 179 20.59 8.57 19.63
C VAL A 179 19.60 8.05 20.67
N GLY A 180 20.02 7.94 21.94
CA GLY A 180 19.18 7.45 23.02
C GLY A 180 17.97 8.35 23.30
N LEU A 181 18.15 9.67 23.30
CA LEU A 181 17.05 10.62 23.46
C LEU A 181 16.06 10.59 22.29
N GLY A 182 16.55 10.44 21.05
CA GLY A 182 15.70 10.33 19.87
C GLY A 182 14.84 9.07 19.89
N LEU A 183 15.43 7.92 20.21
CA LEU A 183 14.69 6.66 20.37
C LEU A 183 13.69 6.73 21.53
N ALA A 184 14.10 7.26 22.68
CA ALA A 184 13.20 7.45 23.81
C ALA A 184 12.01 8.35 23.43
N PHE A 185 12.25 9.44 22.71
CA PHE A 185 11.19 10.33 22.26
C PHE A 185 10.23 9.64 21.27
N GLN A 186 10.76 8.84 20.34
CA GLN A 186 9.96 8.05 19.40
C GLN A 186 9.09 7.01 20.13
N ILE A 187 9.64 6.31 21.13
CA ILE A 187 8.90 5.36 21.97
C ILE A 187 7.81 6.07 22.79
N VAL A 188 8.12 7.24 23.37
CA VAL A 188 7.13 8.03 24.13
C VAL A 188 5.97 8.48 23.24
N ILE A 189 6.25 8.93 22.01
CA ILE A 189 5.20 9.24 21.03
C ILE A 189 4.37 8.00 20.73
N ALA A 190 5.01 6.86 20.43
CA ALA A 190 4.32 5.63 20.08
C ALA A 190 3.39 5.15 21.22
N ILE A 191 3.89 5.10 22.46
CA ILE A 191 3.09 4.75 23.64
C ILE A 191 1.96 5.76 23.83
N GLY A 192 2.24 7.05 23.65
CA GLY A 192 1.23 8.10 23.69
C GLY A 192 0.07 7.82 22.72
N VAL A 193 0.39 7.66 21.44
CA VAL A 193 -0.64 7.47 20.40
C VAL A 193 -1.32 6.10 20.47
N LEU A 194 -0.64 5.05 20.91
CA LEU A 194 -1.18 3.69 20.89
C LEU A 194 -1.81 3.23 22.21
N LYS A 195 -1.49 3.85 23.35
CA LYS A 195 -1.95 3.39 24.68
C LYS A 195 -2.58 4.48 25.54
N VAL A 196 -2.29 5.78 25.31
CA VAL A 196 -2.80 6.86 26.17
C VAL A 196 -4.09 7.43 25.57
N PRO A 197 -5.28 7.24 26.21
CA PRO A 197 -6.56 7.64 25.62
C PRO A 197 -6.65 9.13 25.30
N PHE A 198 -6.05 9.98 26.13
CA PHE A 198 -6.01 11.42 25.87
C PHE A 198 -5.28 11.77 24.57
N ILE A 199 -4.14 11.12 24.30
CA ILE A 199 -3.35 11.36 23.08
C ILE A 199 -4.03 10.69 21.88
N GLN A 200 -4.60 9.49 22.05
CA GLN A 200 -5.45 8.85 21.05
C GLN A 200 -6.56 9.78 20.58
N ASN A 201 -7.29 10.42 21.51
CA ASN A 201 -8.36 11.36 21.18
C ASN A 201 -7.86 12.56 20.36
N ILE A 202 -6.64 13.05 20.62
CA ILE A 202 -6.03 14.12 19.81
C ILE A 202 -5.76 13.62 18.39
N PHE A 203 -5.15 12.44 18.23
CA PHE A 203 -4.86 11.88 16.91
C PHE A 203 -6.13 11.48 16.16
N ASP A 204 -7.15 10.97 16.84
CA ASP A 204 -8.46 10.67 16.27
C ASP A 204 -9.16 11.97 15.84
N PHE A 205 -9.03 13.06 16.61
CA PHE A 205 -9.54 14.38 16.21
C PHE A 205 -8.86 14.88 14.93
N VAL A 206 -7.53 14.80 14.86
CA VAL A 206 -6.78 15.18 13.64
C VAL A 206 -7.13 14.25 12.48
N GLY A 207 -7.24 12.94 12.72
CA GLY A 207 -7.67 11.95 11.73
C GLY A 207 -9.06 12.26 11.17
N LYS A 208 -10.03 12.63 12.02
CA LYS A 208 -11.36 13.08 11.60
C LYS A 208 -11.29 14.32 10.71
N ILE A 209 -10.38 15.26 10.97
CA ILE A 209 -10.15 16.40 10.06
C ILE A 209 -9.71 15.90 8.69
N PHE A 210 -8.73 14.99 8.61
CA PHE A 210 -8.28 14.42 7.33
C PHE A 210 -9.42 13.69 6.59
N VAL A 211 -10.19 12.86 7.29
CA VAL A 211 -11.36 12.19 6.71
C VAL A 211 -12.40 13.20 6.22
N LYS A 212 -12.64 14.28 6.97
CA LYS A 212 -13.58 15.33 6.54
C LYS A 212 -13.10 16.08 5.30
N ILE A 213 -11.79 16.29 5.17
CA ILE A 213 -11.17 16.91 3.99
C ILE A 213 -11.28 15.97 2.77
N LEU A 214 -11.19 14.65 2.95
CA LEU A 214 -11.49 13.67 1.90
C LEU A 214 -12.94 13.83 1.39
N GLU A 215 -13.92 13.98 2.29
CA GLU A 215 -15.32 14.20 1.92
C GLU A 215 -15.52 15.49 1.10
N PHE A 216 -14.82 16.58 1.45
CA PHE A 216 -14.87 17.82 0.64
C PHE A 216 -14.29 17.63 -0.76
N THR A 217 -13.23 16.83 -0.88
CA THR A 217 -12.67 16.47 -2.20
C THR A 217 -13.69 15.65 -3.00
N GLN A 218 -14.40 14.72 -2.35
CA GLN A 218 -15.42 13.90 -3.00
C GLN A 218 -16.55 14.74 -3.60
N ALA A 219 -16.93 15.86 -2.98
CA ALA A 219 -17.90 16.78 -3.57
C ALA A 219 -17.39 17.38 -4.90
N GLY A 220 -16.10 17.75 -4.97
CA GLY A 220 -15.46 18.21 -6.21
C GLY A 220 -15.34 17.11 -7.26
N SER A 221 -14.93 15.90 -6.86
CA SER A 221 -14.87 14.75 -7.76
C SER A 221 -16.25 14.36 -8.30
N LYS A 222 -17.29 14.39 -7.46
CA LYS A 222 -18.67 14.12 -7.89
C LYS A 222 -19.15 15.14 -8.90
N PHE A 223 -18.87 16.43 -8.69
CA PHE A 223 -19.21 17.46 -9.68
C PHE A 223 -18.55 17.23 -11.05
N LEU A 224 -17.29 16.78 -11.08
CA LEU A 224 -16.54 16.57 -12.33
C LEU A 224 -16.79 15.19 -12.96
N PHE A 225 -17.05 14.16 -12.17
CA PHE A 225 -16.98 12.75 -12.57
C PHE A 225 -18.13 11.89 -12.01
N GLU A 226 -19.33 12.46 -11.78
CA GLU A 226 -20.45 11.78 -11.11
C GLU A 226 -20.71 10.34 -11.61
N GLY A 227 -20.83 10.15 -12.92
CA GLY A 227 -21.11 8.85 -13.53
C GLY A 227 -19.97 7.82 -13.42
N LEU A 228 -18.76 8.21 -13.01
CA LEU A 228 -17.59 7.34 -12.84
C LEU A 228 -17.19 7.16 -11.36
N VAL A 229 -17.68 8.02 -10.47
CA VAL A 229 -17.29 8.04 -9.05
C VAL A 229 -18.42 7.51 -8.16
N VAL A 230 -19.68 7.60 -8.59
CA VAL A 230 -20.84 7.21 -7.78
C VAL A 230 -21.37 5.82 -8.16
N ASP A 231 -21.21 5.40 -9.41
CA ASP A 231 -21.67 4.10 -9.90
C ASP A 231 -20.64 2.99 -9.61
N MET A 232 -20.54 2.62 -8.33
CA MET A 232 -19.67 1.54 -7.85
C MET A 232 -20.20 0.16 -8.25
N ASP A 233 -21.50 0.02 -8.50
CA ASP A 233 -22.12 -1.24 -8.87
C ASP A 233 -21.73 -1.67 -10.29
N THR A 234 -21.54 -0.70 -11.19
CA THR A 234 -21.17 -0.95 -12.59
C THR A 234 -19.66 -0.95 -12.82
N PHE A 235 -18.93 0.00 -12.22
CA PHE A 235 -17.51 0.21 -12.51
C PHE A 235 -16.56 -0.13 -11.36
N GLY A 236 -17.09 -0.38 -10.16
CA GLY A 236 -16.28 -0.56 -8.96
C GLY A 236 -15.47 0.68 -8.58
N PHE A 237 -14.48 0.48 -7.73
CA PHE A 237 -13.59 1.53 -7.26
C PHE A 237 -12.63 2.00 -8.39
N ILE A 238 -12.86 3.19 -8.96
CA ILE A 238 -11.96 3.75 -9.98
C ILE A 238 -10.92 4.66 -9.34
N PHE A 239 -9.72 4.11 -9.17
CA PHE A 239 -8.54 4.78 -8.59
C PHE A 239 -8.33 6.21 -9.12
N ALA A 240 -8.34 6.38 -10.45
CA ALA A 240 -7.98 7.64 -11.11
C ALA A 240 -8.92 8.80 -10.74
N PHE A 241 -10.19 8.53 -10.47
CA PHE A 241 -11.20 9.56 -10.17
C PHE A 241 -11.52 9.69 -8.68
N GLN A 242 -11.13 8.70 -7.86
CA GLN A 242 -11.41 8.70 -6.43
C GLN A 242 -10.20 9.12 -5.60
N VAL A 243 -8.98 8.83 -6.08
CA VAL A 243 -7.76 9.03 -5.30
C VAL A 243 -6.94 10.22 -5.80
N LEU A 244 -6.72 10.32 -7.12
CA LEU A 244 -5.88 11.38 -7.68
C LEU A 244 -6.42 12.81 -7.42
N PRO A 245 -7.74 13.08 -7.46
CA PRO A 245 -8.27 14.41 -7.13
C PRO A 245 -7.95 14.86 -5.70
N THR A 246 -7.85 13.91 -4.77
CA THR A 246 -7.44 14.17 -3.38
C THR A 246 -6.05 14.78 -3.30
N ILE A 247 -5.11 14.29 -4.11
CA ILE A 247 -3.74 14.83 -4.18
C ILE A 247 -3.78 16.29 -4.65
N ILE A 248 -4.59 16.59 -5.67
CA ILE A 248 -4.74 17.95 -6.20
C ILE A 248 -5.29 18.90 -5.14
N PHE A 249 -6.38 18.49 -4.48
CA PHE A 249 -7.04 19.32 -3.46
C PHE A 249 -6.14 19.56 -2.24
N PHE A 250 -5.50 18.50 -1.70
CA PHE A 250 -4.61 18.66 -0.56
C PHE A 250 -3.35 19.47 -0.90
N SER A 251 -2.85 19.40 -2.12
CA SER A 251 -1.74 20.26 -2.56
C SER A 251 -2.17 21.74 -2.58
N ALA A 252 -3.35 22.04 -3.10
CA ALA A 252 -3.93 23.39 -3.03
C ALA A 252 -4.13 23.88 -1.59
N LEU A 253 -4.69 23.02 -0.73
CA LEU A 253 -4.89 23.32 0.69
C LEU A 253 -3.58 23.56 1.43
N THR A 254 -2.56 22.72 1.18
CA THR A 254 -1.24 22.86 1.80
C THR A 254 -0.57 24.17 1.38
N SER A 255 -0.68 24.53 0.09
CA SER A 255 -0.21 25.82 -0.43
C SER A 255 -0.89 27.01 0.25
N VAL A 256 -2.21 26.94 0.47
CA VAL A 256 -2.96 27.96 1.23
C VAL A 256 -2.46 28.05 2.67
N LEU A 257 -2.32 26.93 3.37
CA LEU A 257 -1.83 26.91 4.75
C LEU A 257 -0.41 27.46 4.88
N PHE A 258 0.42 27.25 3.85
CA PHE A 258 1.74 27.83 3.74
C PHE A 258 1.67 29.35 3.49
N TYR A 259 0.85 29.82 2.56
CA TYR A 259 0.66 31.25 2.30
C TYR A 259 0.17 32.02 3.55
N LEU A 260 -0.76 31.41 4.30
CA LEU A 260 -1.33 31.97 5.53
C LEU A 260 -0.37 31.93 6.74
N GLY A 261 0.78 31.27 6.64
CA GLY A 261 1.74 31.19 7.74
C GLY A 261 1.43 30.11 8.78
N VAL A 262 0.44 29.23 8.54
CA VAL A 262 0.01 28.21 9.52
C VAL A 262 1.06 27.12 9.65
N ILE A 263 1.54 26.59 8.52
CA ILE A 263 2.59 25.56 8.49
C ILE A 263 3.85 26.06 9.18
N GLN A 264 4.26 27.30 8.92
CA GLN A 264 5.46 27.90 9.50
C GLN A 264 5.37 27.99 11.03
N LYS A 265 4.21 28.33 11.59
CA LYS A 265 3.99 28.37 13.05
C LYS A 265 4.12 26.98 13.67
N VAL A 266 3.46 25.99 13.07
CA VAL A 266 3.49 24.60 13.56
C VAL A 266 4.91 24.03 13.45
N VAL A 267 5.52 24.14 12.27
CA VAL A 267 6.88 23.63 12.02
C VAL A 267 7.92 24.33 12.89
N LYS A 268 7.79 25.63 13.18
CA LYS A 268 8.68 26.32 14.12
C LYS A 268 8.57 25.75 15.54
N ALA A 269 7.36 25.42 15.99
CA ALA A 269 7.16 24.83 17.32
C ALA A 269 7.80 23.42 17.41
N PHE A 270 7.55 22.56 16.41
CA PHE A 270 8.17 21.23 16.34
C PHE A 270 9.69 21.30 16.16
N GLY A 271 10.18 22.20 15.30
CA GLY A 271 11.61 22.42 15.07
C GLY A 271 12.32 22.92 16.33
N TRP A 272 11.71 23.84 17.07
CA TRP A 272 12.24 24.27 18.37
C TRP A 272 12.29 23.12 19.39
N LEU A 273 11.21 22.32 19.47
CA LEU A 273 11.14 21.17 20.37
C LEU A 273 12.24 20.14 20.04
N LEU A 274 12.36 19.75 18.78
CA LEU A 274 13.35 18.78 18.32
C LEU A 274 14.78 19.29 18.49
N SER A 275 15.07 20.55 18.12
CA SER A 275 16.40 21.14 18.28
C SER A 275 16.82 21.19 19.75
N LYS A 276 15.93 21.61 20.65
CA LYS A 276 16.23 21.71 22.09
C LYS A 276 16.42 20.33 22.74
N LEU A 277 15.59 19.35 22.39
CA LEU A 277 15.66 18.01 22.97
C LEU A 277 16.84 17.20 22.46
N LEU A 278 17.10 17.25 21.15
CA LEU A 278 18.08 16.37 20.48
C LEU A 278 19.42 17.05 20.21
N LYS A 279 19.54 18.35 20.52
CA LYS A 279 20.74 19.18 20.32
C LYS A 279 21.24 19.15 18.88
N ILE A 280 20.31 19.35 17.96
CA ILE A 280 20.57 19.42 16.51
C ILE A 280 20.39 20.85 16.00
N SER A 281 20.92 21.14 14.81
CA SER A 281 20.90 22.51 14.28
C SER A 281 19.48 22.99 14.02
N GLY A 282 19.26 24.31 14.09
CA GLY A 282 17.91 24.86 13.92
C GLY A 282 17.36 24.62 12.51
N ALA A 283 18.23 24.71 11.49
CA ALA A 283 17.84 24.50 10.10
C ALA A 283 17.50 23.03 9.80
N GLU A 284 18.35 22.07 10.21
CA GLU A 284 18.03 20.65 9.99
C GLU A 284 16.78 20.22 10.77
N SER A 285 16.59 20.78 11.97
CA SER A 285 15.40 20.53 12.79
C SER A 285 14.11 21.08 12.17
N LEU A 286 14.16 22.25 11.53
CA LEU A 286 13.02 22.82 10.80
C LEU A 286 12.65 22.00 9.58
N SER A 287 13.65 21.51 8.83
CA SER A 287 13.40 20.65 7.67
C SER A 287 12.72 19.34 8.08
N VAL A 288 13.24 18.67 9.13
CA VAL A 288 12.64 17.42 9.64
C VAL A 288 11.24 17.65 10.20
N ALA A 289 11.03 18.74 10.95
CA ALA A 289 9.69 19.11 11.42
C ALA A 289 8.73 19.44 10.27
N GLY A 290 9.22 20.09 9.21
CA GLY A 290 8.47 20.37 7.99
C GLY A 290 8.02 19.10 7.28
N ASN A 291 8.91 18.11 7.19
CA ASN A 291 8.67 16.81 6.55
C ASN A 291 7.55 15.98 7.21
N ILE A 292 7.10 16.31 8.43
CA ILE A 292 5.91 15.68 9.04
C ILE A 292 4.64 16.00 8.24
N PHE A 293 4.60 17.16 7.57
CA PHE A 293 3.42 17.68 6.88
C PHE A 293 3.66 17.90 5.38
N LEU A 294 4.87 18.32 5.04
CA LEU A 294 5.33 18.64 3.68
C LEU A 294 6.14 17.46 3.12
N GLY A 295 6.25 17.38 1.79
CA GLY A 295 7.08 16.38 1.16
C GLY A 295 8.56 16.74 1.12
N GLN A 296 9.35 15.79 0.58
CA GLN A 296 10.80 15.87 0.53
C GLN A 296 11.37 17.03 -0.31
N THR A 297 10.54 17.66 -1.14
CA THR A 297 10.92 18.82 -1.98
C THR A 297 10.39 20.14 -1.43
N GLU A 298 9.29 20.13 -0.68
CA GLU A 298 8.67 21.32 -0.12
C GLU A 298 9.23 21.67 1.25
N ALA A 299 9.54 20.68 2.11
CA ALA A 299 10.10 20.96 3.43
C ALA A 299 11.44 21.73 3.38
N PRO A 300 12.39 21.42 2.45
CA PRO A 300 13.62 22.19 2.30
C PRO A 300 13.41 23.67 1.94
N LEU A 301 12.25 24.06 1.37
CA LEU A 301 11.94 25.46 1.06
C LEU A 301 11.93 26.33 2.33
N LEU A 302 11.50 25.77 3.46
CA LEU A 302 11.45 26.47 4.75
C LEU A 302 12.84 26.92 5.23
N ILE A 303 13.88 26.25 4.75
CA ILE A 303 15.28 26.46 5.14
C ILE A 303 16.17 26.83 3.96
N LYS A 304 15.58 27.26 2.84
CA LYS A 304 16.29 27.59 1.59
C LYS A 304 17.52 28.48 1.79
N ALA A 305 17.41 29.50 2.65
CA ALA A 305 18.51 30.43 2.95
C ALA A 305 19.74 29.78 3.63
N TYR A 306 19.57 28.59 4.22
CA TYR A 306 20.60 27.87 4.95
C TYR A 306 21.20 26.71 4.16
N LEU A 307 20.47 26.15 3.18
CA LEU A 307 20.84 24.91 2.48
C LEU A 307 22.27 24.95 1.92
N GLU A 308 22.69 26.07 1.32
CA GLU A 308 24.04 26.15 0.74
C GLU A 308 25.17 26.13 1.75
N LYS A 309 24.89 26.55 2.99
CA LYS A 309 25.88 26.62 4.07
C LYS A 309 25.85 25.40 4.97
N MET A 310 24.90 24.49 4.77
CA MET A 310 24.79 23.29 5.58
C MET A 310 26.01 22.39 5.43
N ASN A 311 26.45 21.84 6.56
CA ASN A 311 27.47 20.81 6.56
C ASN A 311 26.89 19.47 6.09
N LYS A 312 27.75 18.47 5.96
CA LYS A 312 27.38 17.15 5.43
C LYS A 312 26.43 16.37 6.33
N SER A 313 26.55 16.48 7.65
CA SER A 313 25.65 15.79 8.59
C SER A 313 24.25 16.41 8.53
N GLU A 314 24.18 17.74 8.47
CA GLU A 314 22.92 18.48 8.28
C GLU A 314 22.24 18.13 6.96
N MET A 315 23.00 18.17 5.85
CA MET A 315 22.47 17.85 4.53
C MET A 315 21.96 16.41 4.47
N LEU A 316 22.67 15.45 5.08
CA LEU A 316 22.20 14.07 5.13
C LEU A 316 20.89 13.94 5.95
N LEU A 317 20.74 14.68 7.05
CA LEU A 317 19.48 14.68 7.80
C LEU A 317 18.33 15.29 7.00
N VAL A 318 18.56 16.37 6.24
CA VAL A 318 17.53 16.93 5.35
C VAL A 318 17.06 15.86 4.35
N MET A 319 17.99 15.12 3.74
CA MET A 319 17.66 14.07 2.79
C MET A 319 16.92 12.89 3.44
N ILE A 320 17.44 12.37 4.57
CA ILE A 320 16.84 11.25 5.30
C ILE A 320 15.46 11.64 5.83
N GLY A 321 15.31 12.85 6.37
CA GLY A 321 14.04 13.38 6.87
C GLY A 321 12.95 13.36 5.80
N GLY A 322 13.28 13.78 4.56
CA GLY A 322 12.34 13.72 3.45
C GLY A 322 11.99 12.29 2.99
N MET A 323 12.93 11.34 3.06
CA MET A 323 12.67 9.94 2.70
C MET A 323 11.97 9.15 3.80
N ALA A 324 12.11 9.57 5.06
CA ALA A 324 11.54 8.89 6.21
C ALA A 324 10.04 9.19 6.40
N THR A 325 9.54 10.28 5.83
CA THR A 325 8.16 10.74 6.00
C THR A 325 7.38 10.75 4.69
N VAL A 326 6.08 11.03 4.78
CA VAL A 326 5.19 11.26 3.63
C VAL A 326 4.54 12.64 3.72
N ALA A 327 4.22 13.22 2.57
CA ALA A 327 3.49 14.48 2.51
C ALA A 327 2.02 14.30 2.89
N GLY A 328 1.41 15.33 3.50
CA GLY A 328 -0.02 15.32 3.81
C GLY A 328 -0.92 15.07 2.59
N ALA A 329 -0.50 15.52 1.41
CA ALA A 329 -1.26 15.36 0.17
C ALA A 329 -1.39 13.91 -0.30
N VAL A 330 -0.39 13.07 -0.04
CA VAL A 330 -0.42 11.65 -0.41
C VAL A 330 -0.91 10.77 0.73
N LEU A 331 -0.76 11.22 1.99
CA LEU A 331 -1.29 10.52 3.17
C LEU A 331 -2.80 10.28 3.06
N ALA A 332 -3.52 11.24 2.50
CA ALA A 332 -4.95 11.14 2.22
C ALA A 332 -5.30 10.01 1.23
N ALA A 333 -4.45 9.78 0.21
CA ALA A 333 -4.60 8.66 -0.72
C ALA A 333 -4.41 7.31 -0.01
N TYR A 334 -3.41 7.20 0.87
CA TYR A 334 -3.15 5.96 1.63
C TYR A 334 -4.27 5.63 2.62
N ILE A 335 -4.88 6.64 3.25
CA ILE A 335 -6.10 6.47 4.05
C ILE A 335 -7.21 5.87 3.18
N GLY A 336 -7.38 6.35 1.96
CA GLY A 336 -8.33 5.81 0.98
C GLY A 336 -8.04 4.35 0.63
N PHE A 337 -6.79 4.00 0.32
CA PHE A 337 -6.41 2.63 -0.05
C PHE A 337 -6.69 1.62 1.06
N LEU A 338 -6.33 1.95 2.30
CA LEU A 338 -6.40 1.00 3.41
C LEU A 338 -7.77 0.98 4.10
N GLY A 339 -8.45 2.13 4.09
CA GLY A 339 -9.78 2.32 4.67
C GLY A 339 -10.93 1.98 3.72
N GLY A 340 -10.68 1.90 2.40
CA GLY A 340 -11.73 1.65 1.41
C GLY A 340 -12.85 2.68 1.56
N ASP A 341 -14.10 2.23 1.56
CA ASP A 341 -15.29 3.06 1.82
C ASP A 341 -15.76 3.10 3.28
N ASP A 342 -15.07 2.40 4.18
CA ASP A 342 -15.41 2.36 5.60
C ASP A 342 -14.82 3.57 6.35
N PRO A 343 -15.66 4.49 6.88
CA PRO A 343 -15.19 5.66 7.61
C PRO A 343 -14.45 5.33 8.92
N ALA A 344 -14.81 4.23 9.59
CA ALA A 344 -14.16 3.79 10.82
C ALA A 344 -12.75 3.27 10.52
N LEU A 345 -12.60 2.44 9.47
CA LEU A 345 -11.27 1.97 9.04
C LEU A 345 -10.40 3.13 8.52
N ARG A 346 -10.96 4.06 7.74
CA ARG A 346 -10.25 5.29 7.33
C ARG A 346 -9.70 6.05 8.54
N LEU A 347 -10.48 6.17 9.61
CA LEU A 347 -10.03 6.84 10.84
C LEU A 347 -8.89 6.07 11.54
N VAL A 348 -8.98 4.74 11.60
CA VAL A 348 -7.92 3.88 12.16
C VAL A 348 -6.61 4.11 11.40
N PHE A 349 -6.62 3.98 10.07
CA PHE A 349 -5.41 4.18 9.26
C PHE A 349 -4.92 5.62 9.27
N ALA A 350 -5.82 6.60 9.31
CA ALA A 350 -5.43 8.01 9.47
C ALA A 350 -4.63 8.22 10.75
N LYS A 351 -5.08 7.67 11.88
CA LYS A 351 -4.33 7.74 13.15
C LYS A 351 -2.95 7.10 13.02
N HIS A 352 -2.86 5.89 12.45
CA HIS A 352 -1.58 5.19 12.33
C HIS A 352 -0.61 5.88 11.37
N LEU A 353 -1.09 6.40 10.23
CA LEU A 353 -0.28 7.15 9.27
C LEU A 353 0.22 8.48 9.86
N LEU A 354 -0.65 9.21 10.57
CA LEU A 354 -0.25 10.44 11.27
C LEU A 354 0.79 10.16 12.35
N ALA A 355 0.60 9.09 13.13
CA ALA A 355 1.57 8.66 14.13
C ALA A 355 2.91 8.28 13.49
N ALA A 356 2.89 7.53 12.39
CA ALA A 356 4.09 7.15 11.65
C ALA A 356 4.86 8.38 11.15
N SER A 357 4.18 9.38 10.57
CA SER A 357 4.82 10.63 10.13
C SER A 357 5.48 11.40 11.27
N VAL A 358 4.82 11.50 12.43
CA VAL A 358 5.39 12.20 13.60
C VAL A 358 6.57 11.41 14.21
N MET A 359 6.46 10.08 14.27
CA MET A 359 7.52 9.19 14.77
C MET A 359 8.74 9.13 13.84
N ALA A 360 8.54 9.29 12.53
CA ALA A 360 9.62 9.28 11.56
C ALA A 360 10.59 10.45 11.73
N ALA A 361 10.16 11.60 12.26
CA ALA A 361 11.04 12.75 12.52
C ALA A 361 12.21 12.43 13.48
N PRO A 362 11.97 11.97 14.74
CA PRO A 362 13.07 11.55 15.60
C PRO A 362 13.80 10.31 15.08
N GLY A 363 13.13 9.37 14.41
CA GLY A 363 13.77 8.22 13.79
C GLY A 363 14.80 8.62 12.71
N ALA A 364 14.45 9.58 11.86
CA ALA A 364 15.34 10.16 10.85
C ALA A 364 16.56 10.83 11.48
N ILE A 365 16.37 11.56 12.59
CA ILE A 365 17.45 12.20 13.35
C ILE A 365 18.41 11.14 13.89
N VAL A 366 17.89 10.12 14.57
CA VAL A 366 18.69 9.03 15.13
C VAL A 366 19.55 8.38 14.05
N ILE A 367 18.94 7.95 12.95
CA ILE A 367 19.63 7.23 11.90
C ILE A 367 20.61 8.11 11.13
N SER A 368 20.24 9.36 10.83
CA SER A 368 21.16 10.30 10.19
C SER A 368 22.41 10.55 11.03
N LYS A 369 22.24 10.80 12.34
CA LYS A 369 23.37 11.07 13.24
C LYS A 369 24.22 9.82 13.54
N ILE A 370 23.72 8.62 13.26
CA ILE A 370 24.54 7.40 13.24
C ILE A 370 25.29 7.27 11.90
N LEU A 371 24.59 7.42 10.77
CA LEU A 371 25.16 7.24 9.43
C LEU A 371 26.24 8.29 9.11
N TYR A 372 26.04 9.52 9.55
CA TYR A 372 27.00 10.62 9.41
C TYR A 372 26.94 11.55 10.62
N PRO A 373 27.71 11.24 11.68
CA PRO A 373 27.67 12.02 12.93
C PRO A 373 28.10 13.47 12.74
N GLN A 374 27.54 14.35 13.56
CA GLN A 374 27.88 15.77 13.59
C GLN A 374 29.25 15.97 14.27
N THR A 375 30.23 16.48 13.54
CA THR A 375 31.58 16.80 14.07
C THR A 375 31.89 18.28 14.05
N GLU A 376 31.22 19.04 13.19
CA GLU A 376 31.37 20.49 13.06
C GLU A 376 30.43 21.21 14.05
N GLU A 377 30.77 22.43 14.46
CA GLU A 377 29.88 23.25 15.28
C GLU A 377 28.59 23.57 14.54
N ILE A 378 27.48 23.63 15.27
CA ILE A 378 26.14 23.85 14.73
C ILE A 378 25.50 25.07 15.35
N ASN A 379 24.72 25.81 14.56
CA ASN A 379 23.84 26.84 15.08
C ASN A 379 22.47 26.22 15.40
N THR A 380 22.04 26.31 16.65
CA THR A 380 20.73 25.81 17.12
C THR A 380 19.58 26.81 16.92
N ASP A 381 19.86 28.01 16.42
CA ASP A 381 18.84 29.04 16.20
C ASP A 381 17.86 28.64 15.10
N VAL A 382 16.58 28.68 15.46
CA VAL A 382 15.46 28.26 14.62
C VAL A 382 14.85 29.49 13.94
N HIS A 383 15.29 29.75 12.71
CA HIS A 383 14.75 30.80 11.85
C HIS A 383 14.06 30.20 10.63
N VAL A 384 12.76 30.46 10.49
CA VAL A 384 11.96 30.02 9.34
C VAL A 384 12.00 31.11 8.27
N SER A 385 12.20 30.72 7.01
CA SER A 385 12.09 31.63 5.88
C SER A 385 10.71 32.32 5.85
N SER A 386 10.69 33.62 5.56
CA SER A 386 9.46 34.38 5.33
C SER A 386 8.98 34.35 3.88
N GLU A 387 9.62 33.53 3.02
CA GLU A 387 9.13 33.30 1.65
C GLU A 387 7.70 32.75 1.69
N LYS A 388 6.82 33.31 0.85
CA LYS A 388 5.43 32.89 0.69
C LYS A 388 5.27 32.18 -0.66
N ILE A 389 4.38 31.20 -0.71
CA ILE A 389 3.92 30.62 -1.97
C ILE A 389 2.74 31.48 -2.46
N GLY A 390 2.92 32.14 -3.62
CA GLY A 390 1.91 33.02 -4.20
C GLY A 390 1.90 34.44 -3.64
N SER A 391 1.43 35.36 -4.47
CA SER A 391 1.26 36.79 -4.17
C SER A 391 0.01 37.08 -3.32
N ASN A 392 -1.06 36.31 -3.52
CA ASN A 392 -2.33 36.41 -2.83
C ASN A 392 -2.96 35.02 -2.59
N LEU A 393 -4.08 34.96 -1.86
CA LEU A 393 -4.72 33.69 -1.52
C LEU A 393 -5.17 32.89 -2.75
N LEU A 394 -5.74 33.54 -3.77
CA LEU A 394 -6.17 32.87 -5.00
C LEU A 394 -4.98 32.34 -5.79
N ASP A 395 -3.90 33.12 -5.84
CA ASP A 395 -2.64 32.70 -6.44
C ASP A 395 -2.03 31.49 -5.71
N ALA A 396 -2.08 31.45 -4.37
CA ALA A 396 -1.65 30.28 -3.59
C ALA A 396 -2.49 29.02 -3.91
N ILE A 397 -3.82 29.17 -4.07
CA ILE A 397 -4.71 28.08 -4.49
C ILE A 397 -4.33 27.59 -5.90
N ALA A 398 -4.17 28.50 -6.86
CA ALA A 398 -3.88 28.16 -8.25
C ALA A 398 -2.52 27.46 -8.41
N ASN A 399 -1.48 27.97 -7.73
CA ASN A 399 -0.15 27.35 -7.73
C ASN A 399 -0.20 25.97 -7.09
N GLY A 400 -0.82 25.84 -5.91
CA GLY A 400 -0.95 24.55 -5.23
C GLY A 400 -1.76 23.53 -6.02
N THR A 401 -2.81 23.96 -6.73
CA THR A 401 -3.61 23.12 -7.63
C THR A 401 -2.78 22.63 -8.81
N THR A 402 -1.97 23.51 -9.43
CA THR A 402 -1.12 23.16 -10.57
C THR A 402 -0.02 22.16 -10.18
N GLU A 403 0.64 22.39 -9.04
CA GLU A 403 1.62 21.45 -8.51
C GLU A 403 0.96 20.12 -8.10
N GLY A 404 -0.23 20.18 -7.52
CA GLY A 404 -1.04 19.02 -7.19
C GLY A 404 -1.44 18.19 -8.41
N LEU A 405 -1.82 18.85 -9.51
CA LEU A 405 -2.14 18.20 -10.78
C LEU A 405 -0.92 17.49 -11.37
N LYS A 406 0.23 18.15 -11.42
CA LYS A 406 1.48 17.53 -11.88
C LYS A 406 1.82 16.30 -11.03
N LEU A 407 1.70 16.42 -9.70
CA LEU A 407 1.94 15.31 -8.78
C LEU A 407 0.96 14.16 -9.03
N ALA A 408 -0.34 14.44 -9.14
CA ALA A 408 -1.37 13.45 -9.38
C ALA A 408 -1.17 12.69 -10.71
N VAL A 409 -0.87 13.42 -11.81
CA VAL A 409 -0.57 12.81 -13.11
C VAL A 409 0.70 11.97 -13.05
N ASN A 410 1.75 12.48 -12.39
CA ASN A 410 3.00 11.72 -12.21
C ASN A 410 2.75 10.43 -11.43
N VAL A 411 1.96 10.47 -10.35
CA VAL A 411 1.58 9.29 -9.58
C VAL A 411 0.79 8.30 -10.45
N GLY A 412 -0.25 8.76 -11.16
CA GLY A 412 -1.04 7.88 -12.04
C GLY A 412 -0.21 7.22 -13.14
N ALA A 413 0.64 8.00 -13.83
CA ALA A 413 1.53 7.49 -14.87
C ALA A 413 2.58 6.52 -14.31
N MET A 414 3.19 6.86 -13.17
CA MET A 414 4.17 6.02 -12.49
C MET A 414 3.55 4.67 -12.10
N LEU A 415 2.35 4.68 -11.52
CA LEU A 415 1.66 3.45 -11.12
C LEU A 415 1.33 2.56 -12.31
N LEU A 416 0.77 3.13 -13.38
CA LEU A 416 0.49 2.38 -14.59
C LEU A 416 1.76 1.68 -15.11
N VAL A 417 2.86 2.43 -15.21
CA VAL A 417 4.13 1.91 -15.74
C VAL A 417 4.73 0.85 -14.82
N PHE A 418 4.79 1.08 -13.51
CA PHE A 418 5.40 0.12 -12.58
C PHE A 418 4.58 -1.16 -12.45
N VAL A 419 3.24 -1.07 -12.37
CA VAL A 419 2.39 -2.28 -12.35
C VAL A 419 2.58 -3.09 -13.62
N ALA A 420 2.64 -2.43 -14.79
CA ALA A 420 2.92 -3.12 -16.05
C ALA A 420 4.32 -3.76 -16.08
N PHE A 421 5.34 -3.11 -15.52
CA PHE A 421 6.68 -3.70 -15.40
C PHE A 421 6.72 -4.89 -14.44
N ILE A 422 6.03 -4.81 -13.30
CA ILE A 422 5.90 -5.92 -12.37
C ILE A 422 5.25 -7.11 -13.08
N ALA A 423 4.13 -6.89 -13.76
CA ALA A 423 3.45 -7.94 -14.55
C ALA A 423 4.35 -8.53 -15.65
N LEU A 424 5.11 -7.68 -16.36
CA LEU A 424 6.08 -8.15 -17.36
C LEU A 424 7.18 -9.00 -16.73
N PHE A 425 7.77 -8.57 -15.61
CA PHE A 425 8.79 -9.33 -14.91
C PHE A 425 8.24 -10.65 -14.37
N ASN A 426 7.04 -10.65 -13.81
CA ASN A 426 6.37 -11.86 -13.33
C ASN A 426 6.08 -12.81 -14.48
N GLY A 427 5.65 -12.34 -15.64
CA GLY A 427 5.48 -13.19 -16.83
C GLY A 427 6.80 -13.83 -17.30
N ILE A 428 7.91 -13.10 -17.26
CA ILE A 428 9.24 -13.63 -17.60
C ILE A 428 9.72 -14.63 -16.53
N LEU A 429 9.55 -14.31 -15.25
CA LEU A 429 9.98 -15.13 -14.13
C LEU A 429 9.16 -16.42 -14.01
N GLY A 430 7.85 -16.34 -14.21
CA GLY A 430 6.96 -17.48 -14.30
C GLY A 430 7.38 -18.44 -15.41
N TRP A 431 7.66 -17.90 -16.62
CA TRP A 431 8.19 -18.70 -17.73
C TRP A 431 9.53 -19.38 -17.39
N ILE A 432 10.45 -18.67 -16.72
CA ILE A 432 11.72 -19.27 -16.25
C ILE A 432 11.42 -20.39 -15.25
N GLY A 433 10.48 -20.17 -14.33
CA GLY A 433 10.07 -21.12 -13.32
C GLY A 433 9.49 -22.41 -13.91
N ASP A 434 8.67 -22.29 -14.96
CA ASP A 434 8.09 -23.42 -15.69
C ASP A 434 9.15 -24.25 -16.38
N VAL A 435 10.11 -23.60 -17.05
CA VAL A 435 11.20 -24.29 -17.76
C VAL A 435 12.17 -24.99 -16.80
N THR A 436 12.30 -24.51 -15.55
CA THR A 436 13.31 -24.98 -14.59
C THR A 436 12.74 -25.82 -13.44
N SER A 437 11.46 -26.21 -13.49
CA SER A 437 10.71 -26.86 -12.38
C SER A 437 10.73 -26.08 -11.05
N PHE A 438 11.11 -24.81 -11.10
CA PHE A 438 11.26 -23.98 -9.91
C PHE A 438 9.89 -23.54 -9.38
N ASN A 439 8.87 -23.42 -10.24
CA ASN A 439 7.51 -23.14 -9.82
C ASN A 439 6.95 -24.26 -8.93
N ASP A 440 7.20 -25.54 -9.25
CA ASP A 440 6.80 -26.67 -8.41
C ASP A 440 7.48 -26.61 -7.04
N TRP A 441 8.77 -26.27 -7.00
CA TRP A 441 9.50 -26.07 -5.75
C TRP A 441 8.94 -24.90 -4.94
N MET A 442 8.62 -23.78 -5.60
CA MET A 442 8.05 -22.59 -4.99
C MET A 442 6.69 -22.89 -4.36
N ALA A 443 5.79 -23.54 -5.09
CA ALA A 443 4.47 -23.92 -4.59
C ALA A 443 4.55 -24.88 -3.40
N ALA A 444 5.57 -25.75 -3.36
CA ALA A 444 5.75 -26.71 -2.27
C ALA A 444 6.47 -26.14 -1.03
N ASN A 445 7.26 -25.07 -1.17
CA ASN A 445 8.16 -24.59 -0.11
C ASN A 445 7.96 -23.12 0.28
N SER A 446 7.02 -22.41 -0.35
CA SER A 446 6.79 -20.99 -0.09
C SER A 446 5.30 -20.64 -0.15
N SER A 447 4.96 -19.43 0.33
CA SER A 447 3.60 -18.89 0.23
C SER A 447 3.21 -18.47 -1.20
N TYR A 448 4.15 -18.51 -2.17
CA TYR A 448 3.92 -18.08 -3.54
C TYR A 448 3.74 -19.30 -4.45
N PRO A 449 2.72 -19.30 -5.33
CA PRO A 449 2.46 -20.42 -6.22
C PRO A 449 3.50 -20.53 -7.35
N GLU A 450 4.13 -19.42 -7.70
CA GLU A 450 5.09 -19.34 -8.81
C GLU A 450 6.22 -18.35 -8.50
N LEU A 451 7.29 -18.42 -9.29
CA LEU A 451 8.38 -17.48 -9.23
C LEU A 451 7.92 -16.10 -9.74
N SER A 452 7.88 -15.13 -8.83
CA SER A 452 7.54 -13.74 -9.13
C SER A 452 8.55 -12.77 -8.52
N LEU A 453 8.47 -11.50 -8.93
CA LEU A 453 9.27 -10.43 -8.34
C LEU A 453 8.96 -10.29 -6.84
N GLU A 454 7.69 -10.40 -6.47
CA GLU A 454 7.23 -10.42 -5.08
C GLU A 454 7.87 -11.56 -4.30
N ALA A 455 7.89 -12.77 -4.85
CA ALA A 455 8.50 -13.93 -4.21
C ALA A 455 10.00 -13.72 -3.96
N ILE A 456 10.72 -13.15 -4.94
CA ILE A 456 12.16 -12.84 -4.82
C ILE A 456 12.38 -11.80 -3.73
N LEU A 457 11.66 -10.67 -3.79
CA LEU A 457 11.80 -9.59 -2.82
C LEU A 457 11.38 -10.03 -1.41
N GLY A 458 10.28 -10.78 -1.32
CA GLY A 458 9.79 -11.42 -0.10
C GLY A 458 10.85 -12.30 0.54
N THR A 459 11.49 -13.17 -0.24
CA THR A 459 12.56 -14.04 0.23
C THR A 459 13.80 -13.24 0.69
N VAL A 460 14.22 -12.25 -0.09
CA VAL A 460 15.40 -11.42 0.22
C VAL A 460 15.23 -10.64 1.51
N PHE A 461 14.04 -10.08 1.76
CA PHE A 461 13.78 -9.25 2.93
C PHE A 461 13.14 -9.99 4.12
N ALA A 462 12.67 -11.23 3.95
CA ALA A 462 12.08 -12.04 5.02
C ALA A 462 12.95 -12.13 6.29
N PRO A 463 14.27 -12.38 6.23
CA PRO A 463 15.10 -12.43 7.43
C PRO A 463 15.09 -11.12 8.21
N LEU A 464 15.07 -9.98 7.51
CA LEU A 464 14.96 -8.67 8.16
C LEU A 464 13.57 -8.48 8.78
N MET A 465 12.50 -8.91 8.10
CA MET A 465 11.12 -8.83 8.63
C MET A 465 10.96 -9.63 9.91
N TRP A 466 11.52 -10.85 9.95
CA TRP A 466 11.54 -11.65 11.16
C TRP A 466 12.32 -10.96 12.29
N LEU A 467 13.49 -10.38 11.99
CA LEU A 467 14.31 -9.67 13.00
C LEU A 467 13.59 -8.46 13.59
N ILE A 468 12.74 -7.76 12.83
CA ILE A 468 11.98 -6.60 13.30
C ILE A 468 10.66 -6.95 14.00
N GLY A 469 10.36 -8.25 14.18
CA GLY A 469 9.24 -8.72 15.00
C GLY A 469 7.99 -9.15 14.24
N VAL A 470 8.07 -9.36 12.93
CA VAL A 470 7.00 -9.96 12.10
C VAL A 470 6.94 -11.47 12.35
N ALA A 471 5.73 -12.03 12.38
CA ALA A 471 5.51 -13.47 12.50
C ALA A 471 6.05 -14.24 11.27
N GLU A 472 6.35 -15.53 11.41
CA GLU A 472 6.96 -16.32 10.33
C GLU A 472 6.02 -16.47 9.13
N GLU A 473 4.72 -16.52 9.41
CA GLU A 473 3.64 -16.65 8.43
C GLU A 473 3.55 -15.41 7.52
N ASP A 474 3.88 -14.23 8.05
CA ASP A 474 3.76 -12.96 7.33
C ASP A 474 5.11 -12.44 6.81
N MET A 475 6.24 -13.06 7.15
CA MET A 475 7.56 -12.46 6.91
C MET A 475 7.89 -12.27 5.43
N MET A 476 7.48 -13.20 4.57
CA MET A 476 7.70 -13.07 3.13
C MET A 476 6.77 -12.01 2.52
N MET A 477 5.51 -11.94 2.96
CA MET A 477 4.55 -10.93 2.51
C MET A 477 4.95 -9.52 2.99
N MET A 478 5.55 -9.40 4.17
CA MET A 478 6.12 -8.15 4.64
C MET A 478 7.41 -7.80 3.87
N GLY A 479 8.19 -8.81 3.49
CA GLY A 479 9.41 -8.65 2.70
C GLY A 479 9.13 -8.10 1.29
N GLN A 480 8.08 -8.60 0.62
CA GLN A 480 7.68 -8.09 -0.70
C GLN A 480 7.28 -6.61 -0.59
N LEU A 481 6.52 -6.23 0.45
CA LEU A 481 6.08 -4.85 0.63
C LEU A 481 7.26 -3.90 0.80
N LEU A 482 8.27 -4.29 1.59
CA LEU A 482 9.50 -3.52 1.70
C LEU A 482 10.26 -3.45 0.37
N GLY A 483 10.42 -4.57 -0.32
CA GLY A 483 11.14 -4.63 -1.59
C GLY A 483 10.49 -3.78 -2.67
N ILE A 484 9.17 -3.89 -2.83
CA ILE A 484 8.38 -3.13 -3.81
C ILE A 484 8.39 -1.64 -3.47
N LYS A 485 8.30 -1.29 -2.19
CA LYS A 485 8.50 0.11 -1.74
C LYS A 485 9.83 0.66 -2.25
N LEU A 486 10.93 -0.05 -2.04
CA LEU A 486 12.27 0.40 -2.40
C LEU A 486 12.48 0.47 -3.92
N ALA A 487 12.03 -0.57 -4.64
CA ALA A 487 12.23 -0.73 -6.07
C ALA A 487 11.35 0.19 -6.91
N ALA A 488 10.10 0.38 -6.49
CA ALA A 488 9.11 1.18 -7.19
C ALA A 488 8.74 2.42 -6.38
N SER A 489 7.79 2.29 -5.46
CA SER A 489 7.35 3.37 -4.56
C SER A 489 6.48 2.83 -3.44
N GLU A 490 6.33 3.62 -2.39
CA GLU A 490 5.37 3.37 -1.31
C GLU A 490 3.92 3.34 -1.80
N PHE A 491 3.57 4.03 -2.89
CA PHE A 491 2.23 3.94 -3.47
C PHE A 491 1.91 2.51 -3.96
N VAL A 492 2.83 1.89 -4.71
CA VAL A 492 2.66 0.50 -5.16
C VAL A 492 2.62 -0.42 -3.95
N GLY A 493 3.46 -0.18 -2.95
CA GLY A 493 3.45 -0.92 -1.69
C GLY A 493 2.10 -0.82 -0.94
N TYR A 494 1.46 0.35 -0.88
CA TYR A 494 0.16 0.48 -0.21
C TYR A 494 -0.99 -0.18 -0.97
N ILE A 495 -0.92 -0.23 -2.30
CA ILE A 495 -1.89 -0.98 -3.11
C ILE A 495 -1.76 -2.48 -2.83
N GLN A 496 -0.54 -3.02 -2.85
CA GLN A 496 -0.31 -4.42 -2.47
C GLN A 496 -0.70 -4.70 -1.02
N LEU A 497 -0.48 -3.77 -0.09
CA LEU A 497 -0.94 -3.93 1.29
C LEU A 497 -2.48 -3.97 1.37
N ALA A 498 -3.18 -3.18 0.57
CA ALA A 498 -4.64 -3.22 0.51
C ALA A 498 -5.15 -4.59 0.02
N GLU A 499 -4.46 -5.19 -0.95
CA GLU A 499 -4.73 -6.56 -1.41
C GLU A 499 -4.41 -7.60 -0.33
N LEU A 500 -3.22 -7.54 0.27
CA LEU A 500 -2.80 -8.51 1.30
C LEU A 500 -3.60 -8.40 2.60
N LYS A 501 -4.28 -7.29 2.85
CA LYS A 501 -5.20 -7.15 3.99
C LYS A 501 -6.55 -7.84 3.73
N ASN A 502 -6.92 -8.04 2.46
CA ASN A 502 -8.21 -8.63 2.10
C ASN A 502 -8.17 -10.16 2.25
N THR A 503 -8.87 -10.68 3.25
CA THR A 503 -8.96 -12.14 3.54
C THR A 503 -9.68 -12.94 2.45
N SER A 504 -10.32 -12.26 1.49
CA SER A 504 -10.89 -12.91 0.31
C SER A 504 -9.81 -13.34 -0.69
N ASN A 505 -8.60 -12.79 -0.59
CA ASN A 505 -7.48 -13.16 -1.44
C ASN A 505 -6.81 -14.43 -0.93
N ALA A 506 -6.40 -15.31 -1.85
CA ALA A 506 -5.70 -16.56 -1.49
C ALA A 506 -4.40 -16.32 -0.71
N MET A 507 -3.72 -15.20 -0.98
CA MET A 507 -2.58 -14.73 -0.21
C MET A 507 -2.99 -13.47 0.56
N HIS A 508 -3.00 -13.57 1.88
CA HIS A 508 -3.27 -12.45 2.76
C HIS A 508 -2.35 -12.48 3.99
N LEU A 509 -2.24 -11.35 4.69
CA LEU A 509 -1.57 -11.27 5.98
C LEU A 509 -2.43 -11.95 7.04
N THR A 510 -1.78 -12.72 7.90
CA THR A 510 -2.41 -13.53 8.93
C THR A 510 -2.74 -12.69 10.17
N TYR A 511 -1.89 -11.71 10.50
CA TYR A 511 -2.00 -10.95 11.74
C TYR A 511 -2.31 -9.46 11.51
N GLU A 512 -3.24 -8.91 12.29
CA GLU A 512 -3.56 -7.47 12.28
C GLU A 512 -2.33 -6.63 12.64
N LYS A 513 -1.50 -7.16 13.52
CA LYS A 513 -0.19 -6.59 13.86
C LYS A 513 0.65 -6.33 12.60
N SER A 514 0.70 -7.27 11.66
CA SER A 514 1.48 -7.15 10.44
C SER A 514 0.92 -6.07 9.51
N ILE A 515 -0.41 -5.96 9.41
CA ILE A 515 -1.09 -4.90 8.65
C ILE A 515 -0.72 -3.51 9.21
N ILE A 516 -0.78 -3.34 10.53
CA ILE A 516 -0.38 -2.10 11.18
C ILE A 516 1.12 -1.85 11.02
N MET A 517 1.98 -2.86 11.24
CA MET A 517 3.43 -2.72 11.02
C MET A 517 3.74 -2.33 9.57
N ALA A 518 3.06 -2.91 8.59
CA ALA A 518 3.20 -2.57 7.17
C ALA A 518 2.82 -1.11 6.91
N THR A 519 1.75 -0.62 7.56
CA THR A 519 1.33 0.78 7.48
C THR A 519 2.46 1.72 7.93
N TYR A 520 3.17 1.41 9.02
CA TYR A 520 4.31 2.23 9.47
C TYR A 520 5.54 2.05 8.59
N MET A 521 5.81 0.82 8.15
CA MET A 521 6.94 0.49 7.29
C MET A 521 6.85 1.19 5.94
N LEU A 522 5.67 1.23 5.33
CA LEU A 522 5.42 1.86 4.04
C LEU A 522 5.35 3.39 4.13
N CYS A 523 5.06 3.95 5.31
CA CYS A 523 5.00 5.38 5.54
C CYS A 523 6.40 6.04 5.46
N GLY A 524 6.84 6.34 4.24
CA GLY A 524 8.02 7.14 3.94
C GLY A 524 8.40 7.07 2.46
N PHE A 525 8.89 8.16 1.88
CA PHE A 525 9.32 8.24 0.49
C PHE A 525 10.64 7.53 0.15
N ALA A 526 11.16 6.66 1.01
CA ALA A 526 12.41 5.95 0.78
C ALA A 526 12.28 4.94 -0.38
N ASN A 527 12.69 5.35 -1.58
CA ASN A 527 12.80 4.53 -2.79
C ASN A 527 13.89 5.07 -3.74
N PHE A 528 14.26 4.33 -4.77
CA PHE A 528 15.32 4.77 -5.71
C PHE A 528 14.96 6.05 -6.47
N ALA A 529 13.69 6.25 -6.83
CA ALA A 529 13.24 7.45 -7.56
C ALA A 529 13.40 8.72 -6.70
N SER A 530 13.18 8.63 -5.39
CA SER A 530 13.33 9.73 -4.44
C SER A 530 14.74 10.30 -4.38
N ILE A 531 15.78 9.50 -4.69
CA ILE A 531 17.15 10.03 -4.83
C ILE A 531 17.20 11.09 -5.94
N GLY A 532 16.61 10.77 -7.11
CA GLY A 532 16.52 11.70 -8.24
C GLY A 532 15.69 12.94 -7.91
N ILE A 533 14.55 12.74 -7.25
CA ILE A 533 13.64 13.82 -6.81
C ILE A 533 14.37 14.79 -5.88
N GLN A 534 15.13 14.30 -4.89
CA GLN A 534 15.87 15.17 -3.98
C GLN A 534 17.05 15.88 -4.63
N ILE A 535 17.81 15.20 -5.50
CA ILE A 535 18.91 15.83 -6.25
C ILE A 535 18.37 16.96 -7.14
N GLY A 536 17.22 16.75 -7.78
CA GLY A 536 16.55 17.76 -8.59
C GLY A 536 15.98 18.90 -7.75
N GLY A 537 15.11 18.58 -6.79
CA GLY A 537 14.39 19.53 -5.96
C GLY A 537 15.32 20.33 -5.05
N ILE A 538 16.03 19.67 -4.13
CA ILE A 538 16.96 20.34 -3.20
C ILE A 538 18.12 20.97 -3.97
N GLY A 539 18.63 20.30 -5.01
CA GLY A 539 19.71 20.85 -5.83
C GLY A 539 19.30 22.07 -6.66
N SER A 540 18.01 22.30 -6.90
CA SER A 540 17.54 23.55 -7.51
C SER A 540 17.53 24.72 -6.52
N LEU A 541 17.32 24.43 -5.23
CA LEU A 541 17.34 25.42 -4.13
C LEU A 541 18.78 25.73 -3.70
N ALA A 542 19.68 24.76 -3.81
CA ALA A 542 21.08 24.82 -3.42
C ALA A 542 22.00 24.16 -4.47
N PRO A 543 22.26 24.83 -5.61
CA PRO A 543 23.10 24.30 -6.70
C PRO A 543 24.50 23.85 -6.27
N GLY A 544 25.12 24.50 -5.28
CA GLY A 544 26.44 24.17 -4.74
C GLY A 544 26.47 22.81 -4.03
N GLN A 545 25.33 22.37 -3.49
CA GLN A 545 25.19 21.11 -2.75
C GLN A 545 24.85 19.90 -3.64
N ARG A 546 24.59 20.10 -4.94
CA ARG A 546 24.16 19.02 -5.85
C ARG A 546 25.10 17.80 -5.87
N LYS A 547 26.41 18.03 -5.76
CA LYS A 547 27.42 16.95 -5.67
C LYS A 547 27.32 16.17 -4.36
N ILE A 548 27.02 16.85 -3.26
CA ILE A 548 26.84 16.21 -1.94
C ILE A 548 25.55 15.39 -1.93
N LEU A 549 24.44 15.96 -2.45
CA LEU A 549 23.17 15.25 -2.60
C LEU A 549 23.33 13.94 -3.39
N SER A 550 24.00 14.00 -4.54
CA SER A 550 24.25 12.82 -5.36
C SER A 550 25.09 11.76 -4.63
N LYS A 551 26.14 12.17 -3.91
CA LYS A 551 26.99 11.26 -3.12
C LYS A 551 26.23 10.60 -1.96
N PHE A 552 25.24 11.29 -1.40
CA PHE A 552 24.48 10.80 -0.25
C PHE A 552 23.21 10.04 -0.61
N GLY A 553 22.73 10.06 -1.86
CA GLY A 553 21.49 9.41 -2.29
C GLY A 553 21.26 8.01 -1.70
N MET A 554 22.20 7.08 -1.90
CA MET A 554 22.07 5.71 -1.37
C MET A 554 22.09 5.63 0.15
N ARG A 555 22.87 6.48 0.82
CA ARG A 555 22.93 6.55 2.29
C ARG A 555 21.65 7.17 2.86
N ALA A 556 21.07 8.15 2.17
CA ALA A 556 19.80 8.75 2.53
C ALA A 556 18.64 7.75 2.36
N LEU A 557 18.63 6.98 1.28
CA LEU A 557 17.68 5.90 1.03
C LEU A 557 17.72 4.85 2.16
N LEU A 558 18.92 4.35 2.49
CA LEU A 558 19.11 3.44 3.61
C LEU A 558 18.59 4.06 4.92
N GLY A 559 18.94 5.32 5.18
CA GLY A 559 18.55 6.01 6.40
C GLY A 559 17.04 6.19 6.54
N GLY A 560 16.36 6.63 5.48
CA GLY A 560 14.90 6.77 5.46
C GLY A 560 14.17 5.44 5.64
N THR A 561 14.69 4.39 5.00
CA THR A 561 14.16 3.03 5.14
C THR A 561 14.25 2.55 6.58
N ILE A 562 15.44 2.63 7.20
CA ILE A 562 15.65 2.22 8.58
C ILE A 562 14.76 3.05 9.54
N ALA A 563 14.62 4.35 9.31
CA ALA A 563 13.75 5.19 10.14
C ALA A 563 12.28 4.70 10.14
N SER A 564 11.73 4.37 8.96
CA SER A 564 10.37 3.80 8.87
C SER A 564 10.27 2.40 9.50
N LEU A 565 11.30 1.56 9.35
CA LEU A 565 11.34 0.22 9.96
C LEU A 565 11.45 0.28 11.49
N ILE A 566 12.17 1.26 12.06
CA ILE A 566 12.20 1.47 13.52
C ILE A 566 10.80 1.84 14.01
N SER A 567 10.10 2.73 13.31
CA SER A 567 8.71 3.08 13.66
C SER A 567 7.80 1.86 13.64
N ALA A 568 7.92 1.00 12.62
CA ALA A 568 7.17 -0.25 12.51
C ALA A 568 7.52 -1.25 13.63
N ALA A 569 8.79 -1.43 13.95
CA ALA A 569 9.24 -2.29 15.04
C ALA A 569 8.71 -1.81 16.41
N ILE A 570 8.71 -0.49 16.66
CA ILE A 570 8.15 0.09 17.90
C ILE A 570 6.63 -0.12 17.95
N ALA A 571 5.91 0.11 16.84
CA ALA A 571 4.47 -0.13 16.78
C ALA A 571 4.15 -1.61 17.06
N GLY A 572 4.83 -2.52 16.35
CA GLY A 572 4.71 -3.98 16.52
C GLY A 572 5.08 -4.47 17.92
N MET A 573 6.01 -3.81 18.60
CA MET A 573 6.35 -4.10 19.99
C MET A 573 5.19 -3.80 20.96
N ILE A 574 4.45 -2.70 20.71
CA ILE A 574 3.42 -2.16 21.60
C ILE A 574 2.05 -2.80 21.38
N ILE A 575 1.70 -3.09 20.12
CA ILE A 575 0.43 -3.71 19.74
C ILE A 575 0.49 -5.23 19.71
N GLY A 576 1.71 -5.78 19.82
CA GLY A 576 2.14 -7.03 19.21
C GLY A 576 1.43 -8.33 19.52
#